data_AF-A0AAE2S976-F1
#
_entry.id   AF-A0AAE2S976-F1
#
_cell.length_a   1.000
_cell.length_b   1.000
_cell.length_c   1.000
_cell.angle_alpha   90.00
_cell.angle_beta   90.00
_cell.angle_gamma   90.00
#
_symmetry.space_group_name_H-M   'P 1'
#
loop_
_entity.id
_entity.type
_entity.pdbx_description
1 polymer ?
#
loop_
_entity_poly.entity_id
_entity_poly.type
_entity_poly.pdbx_seq_one_letter_code
_entity_poly.pdbx_strand_id
1 'polypeptide(L)'
;MRFLIFFLLIFSALAGGVIYFLTTPSSPLYLQRAESEKPAPIPDPETYAVTVEEIRFHREKLSRQYQQASTEAERKEVLASARSLLELTMPSLMRCWLGTPWDFNGTASAPGGGKVACGYYVSTIMRDSGFEVQRIRLAQQPSQNILLTFLPRKKLSIRVGMDYEDFMQSMREKEHGIYIIGLDKHVGFLVHNEQGLQFLHSGGVLRRVVDENQDDAYSIQASNYRVVGNICADDAVLIKWLRNEPFPTHL
;
A
#
# COMPACT_ATOMS: atom_id res chain seq x y z
N MET A 1 7.96 40.43 45.25
CA MET A 1 8.18 40.94 43.87
C MET A 1 9.23 40.18 43.04
N ARG A 2 10.12 39.36 43.63
CA ARG A 2 11.12 38.56 42.87
C ARG A 2 10.63 37.21 42.33
N PHE A 3 9.56 36.63 42.91
CA PHE A 3 8.98 35.35 42.45
C PHE A 3 8.08 35.48 41.21
N LEU A 4 7.46 36.65 40.97
CA LEU A 4 6.55 36.86 39.83
C LEU A 4 7.30 37.01 38.50
N ILE A 5 8.53 37.52 38.53
CA ILE A 5 9.36 37.76 37.34
C ILE A 5 9.97 36.44 36.81
N PHE A 6 10.26 35.49 37.70
CA PHE A 6 10.82 34.19 37.31
C PHE A 6 9.79 33.29 36.58
N PHE A 7 8.51 33.38 36.96
CA PHE A 7 7.43 32.63 36.30
C PHE A 7 7.15 33.13 34.88
N LEU A 8 7.23 34.44 34.64
CA LEU A 8 7.03 35.05 33.32
C LEU A 8 8.14 34.67 32.32
N LEU A 9 9.40 34.59 32.77
CA LEU A 9 10.53 34.20 31.90
C LEU A 9 10.52 32.71 31.52
N ILE A 10 10.09 31.83 32.44
CA ILE A 10 9.94 30.40 32.16
C ILE A 10 8.78 30.17 31.19
N PHE A 11 7.66 30.87 31.34
CA PHE A 11 6.52 30.76 30.41
C PHE A 11 6.86 31.30 29.00
N SER A 12 7.64 32.39 28.88
CA SER A 12 8.05 32.89 27.56
C SER A 12 9.05 31.97 26.87
N ALA A 13 9.96 31.33 27.61
CA ALA A 13 10.90 30.37 27.05
C ALA A 13 10.23 29.05 26.63
N LEU A 14 9.26 28.57 27.44
CA LEU A 14 8.42 27.42 27.08
C LEU A 14 7.53 27.73 25.88
N ALA A 15 6.87 28.89 25.86
CA ALA A 15 6.03 29.31 24.73
C ALA A 15 6.86 29.51 23.46
N GLY A 16 8.03 30.15 23.56
CA GLY A 16 8.95 30.34 22.44
C GLY A 16 9.53 29.03 21.91
N GLY A 17 9.90 28.10 22.80
CA GLY A 17 10.37 26.76 22.43
C GLY A 17 9.29 25.90 21.81
N VAL A 18 8.04 25.98 22.31
CA VAL A 18 6.89 25.30 21.73
C VAL A 18 6.55 25.89 20.36
N ILE A 19 6.49 27.22 20.22
CA ILE A 19 6.23 27.87 18.93
C ILE A 19 7.32 27.50 17.93
N TYR A 20 8.60 27.60 18.30
CA TYR A 20 9.72 27.20 17.45
C TYR A 20 9.61 25.73 17.03
N PHE A 21 9.35 24.82 17.97
CA PHE A 21 9.13 23.40 17.69
C PHE A 21 7.88 23.15 16.84
N LEU A 22 6.88 24.03 16.83
CA LEU A 22 5.68 23.91 16.00
C LEU A 22 5.84 24.54 14.61
N THR A 23 6.80 25.45 14.43
CA THR A 23 6.97 26.21 13.18
C THR A 23 8.24 25.84 12.41
N THR A 24 9.09 24.97 12.94
CA THR A 24 10.24 24.46 12.20
C THR A 24 9.79 23.52 11.07
N PRO A 25 10.39 23.62 9.87
CA PRO A 25 10.07 22.75 8.73
C PRO A 25 10.20 21.25 9.02
N SER A 26 11.01 20.87 9.99
CA SER A 26 11.25 19.50 10.44
C SER A 26 10.32 19.03 11.57
N SER A 27 9.40 19.88 12.04
CA SER A 27 8.45 19.49 13.08
C SER A 27 7.34 18.59 12.55
N PRO A 28 7.00 17.49 13.25
CA PRO A 28 5.86 16.64 12.89
C PRO A 28 4.54 17.40 12.81
N LEU A 29 4.34 18.40 13.70
CA LEU A 29 3.10 19.19 13.74
C LEU A 29 3.04 20.24 12.62
N TYR A 30 4.20 20.80 12.24
CA TYR A 30 4.28 21.70 11.09
C TYR A 30 4.03 20.95 9.77
N LEU A 31 4.65 19.78 9.59
CA LEU A 31 4.44 18.91 8.44
C LEU A 31 2.98 18.48 8.33
N GLN A 32 2.40 17.98 9.43
CA GLN A 32 0.99 17.60 9.47
C GLN A 32 0.06 18.75 9.07
N ARG A 33 0.34 19.98 9.54
CA ARG A 33 -0.44 21.16 9.17
C ARG A 33 -0.29 21.51 7.69
N ALA A 34 0.93 21.64 7.19
CA ALA A 34 1.19 21.99 5.79
C ALA A 34 0.58 20.97 4.82
N GLU A 35 0.60 19.69 5.19
CA GLU A 35 0.02 18.62 4.39
C GLU A 35 -1.52 18.57 4.47
N SER A 36 -2.09 18.97 5.61
CA SER A 36 -3.55 19.16 5.77
C SER A 36 -4.09 20.35 4.98
N GLU A 37 -3.25 21.35 4.68
CA GLU A 37 -3.62 22.55 3.92
C GLU A 37 -3.65 22.28 2.39
N LYS A 38 -2.98 21.24 1.88
CA LYS A 38 -3.12 20.82 0.48
C LYS A 38 -4.48 20.14 0.26
N PRO A 39 -5.26 20.54 -0.76
CA PRO A 39 -6.53 19.90 -1.08
C PRO A 39 -6.29 18.42 -1.38
N ALA A 40 -7.18 17.56 -0.86
CA ALA A 40 -7.14 16.14 -1.16
C ALA A 40 -7.23 15.92 -2.68
N PRO A 41 -6.49 14.96 -3.24
CA PRO A 41 -6.82 14.45 -4.57
C PRO A 41 -8.28 14.01 -4.62
N ILE A 42 -8.91 14.13 -5.79
CA ILE A 42 -10.30 13.69 -5.98
C ILE A 42 -10.25 12.22 -6.45
N PRO A 43 -10.96 11.30 -5.77
CA PRO A 43 -11.05 9.92 -6.22
C PRO A 43 -11.66 9.82 -7.63
N ASP A 44 -11.18 8.87 -8.43
CA ASP A 44 -11.57 8.67 -9.84
C ASP A 44 -12.26 7.31 -10.04
N PRO A 45 -13.56 7.19 -9.73
CA PRO A 45 -14.30 5.94 -9.90
C PRO A 45 -14.55 5.56 -11.37
N GLU A 46 -14.50 6.53 -12.31
CA GLU A 46 -14.75 6.29 -13.73
C GLU A 46 -13.57 5.55 -14.37
N THR A 47 -12.36 6.10 -14.23
CA THR A 47 -11.13 5.44 -14.68
C THR A 47 -10.96 4.08 -13.98
N TYR A 48 -11.27 4.01 -12.68
CA TYR A 48 -11.22 2.76 -11.93
C TYR A 48 -12.08 1.65 -12.56
N ALA A 49 -13.35 1.95 -12.86
CA ALA A 49 -14.25 0.98 -13.47
C ALA A 49 -13.74 0.50 -14.84
N VAL A 50 -13.22 1.42 -15.67
CA VAL A 50 -12.63 1.08 -16.97
C VAL A 50 -11.43 0.16 -16.80
N THR A 51 -10.48 0.50 -15.92
CA THR A 51 -9.28 -0.32 -15.69
C THR A 51 -9.62 -1.71 -15.16
N VAL A 52 -10.65 -1.87 -14.33
CA VAL A 52 -11.12 -3.20 -13.87
C VAL A 52 -11.63 -4.05 -15.05
N GLU A 53 -12.38 -3.46 -15.98
CA GLU A 53 -12.83 -4.15 -17.20
C GLU A 53 -11.64 -4.54 -18.09
N GLU A 54 -10.67 -3.64 -18.27
CA GLU A 54 -9.45 -3.89 -19.06
C GLU A 54 -8.64 -5.05 -18.47
N ILE A 55 -8.38 -5.06 -17.16
CA ILE A 55 -7.64 -6.14 -16.49
C ILE A 55 -8.34 -7.47 -16.72
N ARG A 56 -9.67 -7.54 -16.55
CA ARG A 56 -10.42 -8.77 -16.78
C ARG A 56 -10.27 -9.24 -18.22
N PHE A 57 -10.47 -8.36 -19.20
CA PHE A 57 -10.36 -8.69 -20.62
C PHE A 57 -8.97 -9.24 -20.96
N HIS A 58 -7.91 -8.56 -20.52
CA HIS A 58 -6.54 -8.99 -20.79
C HIS A 58 -6.16 -10.26 -20.05
N ARG A 59 -6.60 -10.45 -18.80
CA ARG A 59 -6.40 -11.68 -18.04
C ARG A 59 -7.04 -12.88 -18.72
N GLU A 60 -8.27 -12.76 -19.21
CA GLU A 60 -8.95 -13.84 -19.93
C GLU A 60 -8.22 -14.23 -21.22
N LYS A 61 -7.69 -13.24 -21.95
CA LYS A 61 -6.84 -13.48 -23.12
C LYS A 61 -5.58 -14.25 -22.73
N LEU A 62 -4.85 -13.80 -21.71
CA LEU A 62 -3.65 -14.46 -21.22
C LEU A 62 -3.95 -15.86 -20.68
N SER A 63 -5.09 -16.07 -20.03
CA SER A 63 -5.53 -17.38 -19.54
C SER A 63 -5.67 -18.38 -20.68
N ARG A 64 -6.33 -17.98 -21.78
CA ARG A 64 -6.45 -18.82 -22.98
C ARG A 64 -5.08 -19.13 -23.59
N GLN A 65 -4.20 -18.14 -23.68
CA GLN A 65 -2.83 -18.34 -24.17
C GLN A 65 -2.05 -19.32 -23.30
N TYR A 66 -2.15 -19.20 -21.97
CA TYR A 66 -1.49 -20.10 -21.03
C TYR A 66 -1.98 -21.56 -21.16
N GLN A 67 -3.29 -21.75 -21.40
CA GLN A 67 -3.88 -23.07 -21.62
C GLN A 67 -3.46 -23.70 -22.96
N GLN A 68 -3.26 -22.87 -24.00
CA GLN A 68 -2.86 -23.32 -25.33
C GLN A 68 -1.34 -23.52 -25.48
N ALA A 69 -0.54 -22.93 -24.58
CA ALA A 69 0.90 -23.08 -24.55
C ALA A 69 1.31 -24.55 -24.37
N SER A 70 2.05 -25.06 -25.35
CA SER A 70 2.49 -26.44 -25.45
C SER A 70 3.88 -26.66 -24.85
N THR A 71 4.66 -25.58 -24.71
CA THR A 71 6.02 -25.62 -24.16
C THR A 71 6.17 -24.78 -22.89
N GLU A 72 7.22 -25.07 -22.14
CA GLU A 72 7.57 -24.29 -20.94
C GLU A 72 8.00 -22.86 -21.27
N ALA A 73 8.66 -22.67 -22.42
CA ALA A 73 9.05 -21.33 -22.90
C ALA A 73 7.81 -20.46 -23.18
N GLU A 74 6.84 -20.97 -23.93
CA GLU A 74 5.58 -20.27 -24.20
C GLU A 74 4.82 -19.94 -22.90
N ARG A 75 4.77 -20.86 -21.94
CA ARG A 75 4.16 -20.59 -20.63
C ARG A 75 4.85 -19.45 -19.91
N LYS A 76 6.20 -19.44 -19.90
CA LYS A 76 6.98 -18.35 -19.29
C LYS A 76 6.73 -17.00 -19.95
N GLU A 77 6.58 -16.94 -21.27
CA GLU A 77 6.23 -15.70 -21.97
C GLU A 77 4.84 -15.17 -21.56
N VAL A 78 3.87 -16.07 -21.40
CA VAL A 78 2.54 -15.70 -20.91
C VAL A 78 2.58 -15.23 -19.46
N LEU A 79 3.38 -15.88 -18.59
CA LEU A 79 3.57 -15.44 -17.21
C LEU A 79 4.27 -14.08 -17.12
N ALA A 80 5.28 -13.84 -17.96
CA ALA A 80 5.91 -12.52 -18.07
C ALA A 80 4.90 -11.44 -18.49
N SER A 81 4.05 -11.74 -19.47
CA SER A 81 2.98 -10.83 -19.91
C SER A 81 1.93 -10.57 -18.81
N ALA A 82 1.59 -11.59 -18.02
CA ALA A 82 0.70 -11.46 -16.87
C ALA A 82 1.31 -10.58 -15.78
N ARG A 83 2.61 -10.76 -15.47
CA ARG A 83 3.36 -9.90 -14.56
C ARG A 83 3.33 -8.45 -15.03
N SER A 84 3.68 -8.18 -16.29
CA SER A 84 3.71 -6.81 -16.84
C SER A 84 2.33 -6.15 -16.80
N LEU A 85 1.26 -6.90 -17.09
CA LEU A 85 -0.11 -6.37 -16.99
C LEU A 85 -0.44 -5.92 -15.56
N LEU A 86 -0.12 -6.75 -14.55
CA LEU A 86 -0.37 -6.40 -13.15
C LEU A 86 0.50 -5.21 -12.69
N GLU A 87 1.79 -5.23 -13.02
CA GLU A 87 2.71 -4.14 -12.66
C GLU A 87 2.33 -2.80 -13.30
N LEU A 88 1.71 -2.82 -14.48
CA LEU A 88 1.18 -1.62 -15.15
C LEU A 88 -0.14 -1.14 -14.54
N THR A 89 -1.09 -2.06 -14.34
CA THR A 89 -2.49 -1.69 -14.06
C THR A 89 -2.81 -1.55 -12.59
N MET A 90 -2.17 -2.34 -11.71
CA MET A 90 -2.44 -2.27 -10.27
C MET A 90 -2.11 -0.90 -9.67
N PRO A 91 -0.97 -0.25 -9.98
CA PRO A 91 -0.71 1.11 -9.50
C PRO A 91 -1.72 2.14 -10.02
N SER A 92 -2.25 1.96 -11.23
CA SER A 92 -3.31 2.83 -11.77
C SER A 92 -4.61 2.68 -10.95
N LEU A 93 -5.04 1.44 -10.68
CA LEU A 93 -6.19 1.16 -9.82
C LEU A 93 -6.02 1.76 -8.43
N MET A 94 -4.85 1.59 -7.82
CA MET A 94 -4.53 2.13 -6.50
C MET A 94 -4.70 3.65 -6.47
N ARG A 95 -4.18 4.36 -7.48
CA ARG A 95 -4.21 5.83 -7.52
C ARG A 95 -5.58 6.42 -7.77
N CYS A 96 -6.50 5.69 -8.39
CA CYS A 96 -7.89 6.11 -8.50
C CYS A 96 -8.53 6.34 -7.12
N TRP A 97 -8.03 5.71 -6.05
CA TRP A 97 -8.56 5.87 -4.71
C TRP A 97 -8.03 7.11 -3.97
N LEU A 98 -7.01 7.80 -4.48
CA LEU A 98 -6.36 8.90 -3.77
C LEU A 98 -7.38 9.93 -3.26
N GLY A 99 -7.21 10.31 -2.00
CA GLY A 99 -8.13 11.22 -1.31
C GLY A 99 -9.40 10.57 -0.74
N THR A 100 -9.68 9.29 -1.03
CA THR A 100 -10.81 8.57 -0.41
C THR A 100 -10.61 8.56 1.12
N PRO A 101 -11.58 9.05 1.92
CA PRO A 101 -11.39 9.16 3.37
C PRO A 101 -11.14 7.81 4.05
N TRP A 102 -10.34 7.81 5.11
CA TRP A 102 -10.08 6.63 5.92
C TRP A 102 -11.01 6.55 7.13
N ASP A 103 -11.38 5.32 7.50
CA ASP A 103 -12.01 4.98 8.77
C ASP A 103 -11.65 3.56 9.14
N PHE A 104 -11.49 3.28 10.45
CA PHE A 104 -11.18 1.94 10.94
C PHE A 104 -12.24 0.92 10.53
N ASN A 105 -13.51 1.34 10.46
CA ASN A 105 -14.64 0.52 10.02
C ASN A 105 -15.02 0.78 8.56
N GLY A 106 -14.20 1.51 7.81
CA GLY A 106 -14.47 1.87 6.43
C GLY A 106 -14.46 0.65 5.51
N THR A 107 -15.56 0.40 4.81
CA THR A 107 -15.73 -0.78 3.95
C THR A 107 -16.00 -0.43 2.48
N ALA A 108 -15.79 0.84 2.08
CA ALA A 108 -16.07 1.31 0.71
C ALA A 108 -15.47 0.35 -0.34
N SER A 109 -16.26 0.08 -1.38
CA SER A 109 -15.95 -0.90 -2.42
C SER A 109 -15.57 -0.27 -3.76
N ALA A 110 -15.53 1.06 -3.82
CA ALA A 110 -15.11 1.85 -4.98
C ALA A 110 -14.47 3.18 -4.50
N PRO A 111 -13.60 3.80 -5.31
CA PRO A 111 -13.02 5.12 -5.02
C PRO A 111 -14.07 6.17 -4.67
N GLY A 112 -13.85 6.93 -3.61
CA GLY A 112 -14.76 8.01 -3.18
C GLY A 112 -16.16 7.59 -2.72
N GLY A 113 -16.51 6.30 -2.80
CA GLY A 113 -17.85 5.78 -2.43
C GLY A 113 -18.13 5.68 -0.92
N GLY A 114 -17.38 6.42 -0.10
CA GLY A 114 -17.45 6.37 1.36
C GLY A 114 -16.06 6.39 1.99
N LYS A 115 -15.92 5.72 3.14
CA LYS A 115 -14.65 5.57 3.84
C LYS A 115 -14.08 4.16 3.70
N VAL A 116 -12.76 4.02 3.69
CA VAL A 116 -12.09 2.71 3.51
C VAL A 116 -10.99 2.50 4.55
N ALA A 117 -10.94 1.33 5.18
CA ALA A 117 -9.84 0.93 6.07
C ALA A 117 -8.68 0.34 5.26
N CYS A 118 -7.49 0.25 5.87
CA CYS A 118 -6.28 -0.25 5.20
C CYS A 118 -6.43 -1.67 4.63
N GLY A 119 -6.96 -2.62 5.41
CA GLY A 119 -7.22 -3.99 4.94
C GLY A 119 -8.32 -4.05 3.87
N TYR A 120 -9.34 -3.20 3.96
CA TYR A 120 -10.38 -3.12 2.93
C TYR A 120 -9.86 -2.52 1.63
N TYR A 121 -8.96 -1.54 1.70
CA TYR A 121 -8.29 -1.00 0.53
C TYR A 121 -7.47 -2.08 -0.18
N VAL A 122 -6.58 -2.77 0.55
CA VAL A 122 -5.75 -3.85 -0.03
C VAL A 122 -6.61 -4.97 -0.62
N SER A 123 -7.57 -5.50 0.14
CA SER A 123 -8.42 -6.60 -0.35
C SER A 123 -9.32 -6.20 -1.52
N THR A 124 -9.74 -4.94 -1.61
CA THR A 124 -10.52 -4.43 -2.75
C THR A 124 -9.66 -4.34 -4.00
N ILE A 125 -8.46 -3.76 -3.91
CA ILE A 125 -7.50 -3.71 -5.03
C ILE A 125 -7.13 -5.13 -5.49
N MET A 126 -6.88 -6.07 -4.57
CA MET A 126 -6.60 -7.46 -4.96
C MET A 126 -7.77 -8.10 -5.71
N ARG A 127 -8.99 -7.99 -5.19
CA ARG A 127 -10.20 -8.49 -5.87
C ARG A 127 -10.35 -7.89 -7.26
N ASP A 128 -10.24 -6.57 -7.35
CA ASP A 128 -10.53 -5.82 -8.58
C ASP A 128 -9.38 -5.87 -9.60
N SER A 129 -8.20 -6.34 -9.18
CA SER A 129 -7.11 -6.78 -10.06
C SER A 129 -7.29 -8.21 -10.56
N GLY A 130 -8.41 -8.87 -10.26
CA GLY A 130 -8.76 -10.20 -10.76
C GLY A 130 -8.29 -11.37 -9.88
N PHE A 131 -7.84 -11.12 -8.65
CA PHE A 131 -7.56 -12.19 -7.69
C PHE A 131 -8.86 -12.63 -7.01
N GLU A 132 -9.18 -13.92 -7.10
CA GLU A 132 -10.38 -14.48 -6.46
C GLU A 132 -10.17 -14.61 -4.94
N VAL A 133 -10.50 -13.55 -4.19
CA VAL A 133 -10.29 -13.44 -2.74
C VAL A 133 -11.60 -13.27 -1.97
N GLN A 134 -11.63 -13.77 -0.73
CA GLN A 134 -12.70 -13.47 0.23
C GLN A 134 -12.50 -12.05 0.81
N ARG A 135 -12.85 -11.01 0.04
CA ARG A 135 -12.55 -9.59 0.33
C ARG A 135 -12.70 -9.21 1.82
N ILE A 136 -13.87 -9.47 2.40
CA ILE A 136 -14.17 -9.08 3.80
C ILE A 136 -13.27 -9.84 4.78
N ARG A 137 -13.18 -11.16 4.63
CA ARG A 137 -12.39 -12.01 5.53
C ARG A 137 -10.90 -11.68 5.44
N LEU A 138 -10.41 -11.41 4.23
CA LEU A 138 -9.04 -10.99 3.97
C LEU A 138 -8.76 -9.62 4.61
N ALA A 139 -9.66 -8.65 4.44
CA ALA A 139 -9.50 -7.30 5.01
C ALA A 139 -9.35 -7.28 6.53
N GLN A 140 -9.94 -8.25 7.22
CA GLN A 140 -9.97 -8.33 8.68
C GLN A 140 -8.79 -9.11 9.25
N GLN A 141 -7.90 -9.67 8.42
CA GLN A 141 -6.76 -10.42 8.89
C GLN A 141 -5.64 -9.51 9.42
N PRO A 142 -4.82 -10.00 10.37
CA PRO A 142 -3.52 -9.41 10.64
C PRO A 142 -2.70 -9.24 9.37
N SER A 143 -1.87 -8.20 9.31
CA SER A 143 -1.14 -7.84 8.09
C SER A 143 -0.34 -9.00 7.51
N GLN A 144 0.41 -9.76 8.32
CA GLN A 144 1.14 -10.95 7.87
C GLN A 144 0.22 -12.04 7.28
N ASN A 145 -0.98 -12.26 7.84
CA ASN A 145 -1.94 -13.24 7.35
C ASN A 145 -2.52 -12.85 5.99
N ILE A 146 -2.66 -11.53 5.71
CA ILE A 146 -3.00 -11.04 4.37
C ILE A 146 -1.94 -11.51 3.37
N LEU A 147 -0.64 -11.34 3.67
CA LEU A 147 0.43 -11.77 2.77
C LEU A 147 0.48 -13.31 2.61
N LEU A 148 0.27 -14.06 3.70
CA LEU A 148 0.26 -15.53 3.68
C LEU A 148 -0.90 -16.13 2.89
N THR A 149 -1.92 -15.34 2.55
CA THR A 149 -2.99 -15.74 1.61
C THR A 149 -2.46 -15.91 0.19
N PHE A 150 -1.43 -15.15 -0.20
CA PHE A 150 -0.88 -15.15 -1.56
C PHE A 150 0.44 -15.90 -1.66
N LEU A 151 1.32 -15.75 -0.67
CA LEU A 151 2.69 -16.22 -0.75
C LEU A 151 3.02 -17.17 0.41
N PRO A 152 3.80 -18.24 0.16
CA PRO A 152 4.28 -19.07 1.24
C PRO A 152 5.26 -18.29 2.12
N ARG A 153 5.32 -18.61 3.41
CA ARG A 153 6.17 -17.93 4.41
C ARG A 153 7.63 -17.72 3.99
N LYS A 154 8.20 -18.64 3.22
CA LYS A 154 9.59 -18.58 2.70
C LYS A 154 9.81 -17.49 1.65
N LYS A 155 8.75 -16.99 1.02
CA LYS A 155 8.77 -15.89 0.04
C LYS A 155 8.51 -14.52 0.69
N LEU A 156 8.22 -14.50 1.98
CA LEU A 156 8.05 -13.26 2.75
C LEU A 156 9.37 -12.82 3.36
N SER A 157 9.68 -11.54 3.22
CA SER A 157 10.80 -10.90 3.92
C SER A 157 10.27 -10.22 5.16
N ILE A 158 10.58 -10.78 6.34
CA ILE A 158 10.20 -10.23 7.65
C ILE A 158 11.40 -9.53 8.26
N ARG A 159 11.18 -8.32 8.79
CA ARG A 159 12.13 -7.50 9.52
C ARG A 159 11.48 -7.00 10.80
N VAL A 160 12.20 -7.11 11.91
CA VAL A 160 11.76 -6.66 13.23
C VAL A 160 12.88 -5.80 13.83
N GLY A 161 12.56 -4.59 14.27
CA GLY A 161 13.53 -3.65 14.84
C GLY A 161 14.61 -3.15 13.88
N MET A 162 14.45 -3.37 12.58
CA MET A 162 15.36 -2.84 11.56
C MET A 162 15.16 -1.33 11.43
N ASP A 163 16.26 -0.59 11.26
CA ASP A 163 16.19 0.84 11.00
C ASP A 163 15.41 1.14 9.70
N TYR A 164 14.80 2.33 9.63
CA TYR A 164 14.00 2.72 8.47
C TYR A 164 14.83 2.83 7.20
N GLU A 165 15.99 3.46 7.26
CA GLU A 165 16.85 3.66 6.09
C GLU A 165 17.42 2.33 5.60
N ASP A 166 17.84 1.47 6.52
CA ASP A 166 18.27 0.10 6.21
C ASP A 166 17.14 -0.69 5.55
N PHE A 167 15.91 -0.54 6.03
CA PHE A 167 14.74 -1.19 5.44
C PHE A 167 14.49 -0.69 4.01
N MET A 168 14.48 0.63 3.79
CA MET A 168 14.26 1.21 2.46
C MET A 168 15.39 0.86 1.49
N GLN A 169 16.64 0.83 1.96
CA GLN A 169 17.78 0.33 1.18
C GLN A 169 17.59 -1.13 0.77
N SER A 170 17.19 -1.99 1.72
CA SER A 170 16.92 -3.40 1.44
C SER A 170 15.76 -3.64 0.46
N MET A 171 14.85 -2.66 0.32
CA MET A 171 13.76 -2.68 -0.66
C MET A 171 14.22 -2.24 -2.05
N ARG A 172 15.09 -1.23 -2.15
CA ARG A 172 15.70 -0.79 -3.42
C ARG A 172 16.55 -1.87 -4.09
N GLU A 173 17.12 -2.77 -3.30
CA GLU A 173 17.90 -3.91 -3.80
C GLU A 173 17.03 -5.08 -4.29
N LYS A 174 15.71 -5.04 -4.06
CA LYS A 174 14.79 -6.06 -4.58
C LYS A 174 14.45 -5.79 -6.02
N GLU A 175 13.95 -6.81 -6.71
CA GLU A 175 13.40 -6.65 -8.04
C GLU A 175 12.24 -5.62 -8.06
N HIS A 176 11.99 -5.03 -9.22
CA HIS A 176 10.79 -4.24 -9.45
C HIS A 176 9.53 -5.11 -9.32
N GLY A 177 8.42 -4.48 -8.93
CA GLY A 177 7.12 -5.12 -8.87
C GLY A 177 6.20 -4.55 -7.82
N ILE A 178 5.13 -5.28 -7.56
CA ILE A 178 4.09 -4.90 -6.59
C ILE A 178 4.27 -5.72 -5.33
N TYR A 179 4.56 -5.06 -4.22
CA TYR A 179 4.67 -5.69 -2.91
C TYR A 179 3.43 -5.37 -2.10
N ILE A 180 2.90 -6.36 -1.40
CA ILE A 180 2.09 -6.08 -0.20
C ILE A 180 3.08 -5.84 0.94
N ILE A 181 2.87 -4.78 1.70
CA ILE A 181 3.61 -4.48 2.93
C ILE A 181 2.67 -4.54 4.12
N GLY A 182 3.03 -5.38 5.10
CA GLY A 182 2.38 -5.49 6.39
C GLY A 182 3.23 -4.87 7.49
N LEU A 183 2.57 -4.11 8.36
CA LEU A 183 3.15 -3.37 9.48
C LEU A 183 2.50 -3.82 10.80
N ASP A 184 2.92 -3.26 11.93
CA ASP A 184 2.40 -3.62 13.27
C ASP A 184 0.87 -3.53 13.36
N LYS A 185 0.29 -2.45 12.81
CA LYS A 185 -1.15 -2.17 12.87
C LYS A 185 -1.70 -1.65 11.54
N HIS A 186 -1.00 -1.93 10.45
CA HIS A 186 -1.28 -1.32 9.15
C HIS A 186 -0.88 -2.23 8.00
N VAL A 187 -1.45 -1.96 6.82
CA VAL A 187 -1.16 -2.71 5.59
C VAL A 187 -1.35 -1.79 4.38
N GLY A 188 -0.58 -2.01 3.33
CA GLY A 188 -0.69 -1.29 2.06
C GLY A 188 0.10 -1.98 0.97
N PHE A 189 0.37 -1.24 -0.10
CA PHE A 189 1.22 -1.67 -1.20
C PHE A 189 2.50 -0.84 -1.23
N LEU A 190 3.62 -1.50 -1.51
CA LEU A 190 4.87 -0.84 -1.85
C LEU A 190 5.17 -1.17 -3.32
N VAL A 191 4.99 -0.18 -4.19
CA VAL A 191 5.27 -0.28 -5.62
C VAL A 191 6.74 0.06 -5.83
N HIS A 192 7.49 -0.85 -6.45
CA HIS A 192 8.88 -0.66 -6.79
C HIS A 192 9.04 -0.67 -8.31
N ASN A 193 9.46 0.45 -8.90
CA ASN A 193 9.71 0.58 -10.33
C ASN A 193 10.82 1.61 -10.58
N GLU A 194 11.05 1.97 -11.85
CA GLU A 194 12.06 2.96 -12.26
C GLU A 194 11.92 4.35 -11.60
N GLN A 195 10.72 4.70 -11.11
CA GLN A 195 10.45 5.95 -10.38
C GLN A 195 10.79 5.86 -8.89
N GLY A 196 11.19 4.68 -8.41
CA GLY A 196 11.54 4.40 -7.03
C GLY A 196 10.47 3.62 -6.27
N LEU A 197 10.42 3.85 -4.96
CA LEU A 197 9.51 3.19 -4.03
C LEU A 197 8.35 4.12 -3.69
N GLN A 198 7.13 3.61 -3.85
CA GLN A 198 5.90 4.33 -3.56
C GLN A 198 4.97 3.49 -2.68
N PHE A 199 4.55 4.05 -1.56
CA PHE A 199 3.72 3.43 -0.55
C PHE A 199 2.27 3.91 -0.71
N LEU A 200 1.45 3.05 -1.30
CA LEU A 200 0.03 3.30 -1.51
C LEU A 200 -0.79 2.61 -0.43
N HIS A 201 -1.49 3.37 0.38
CA HIS A 201 -2.29 2.84 1.49
C HIS A 201 -3.45 3.74 1.87
N SER A 202 -4.39 3.22 2.66
CA SER A 202 -5.46 4.00 3.28
C SER A 202 -5.21 4.19 4.77
N GLY A 203 -4.98 5.42 5.22
CA GLY A 203 -4.74 5.73 6.62
C GLY A 203 -3.72 6.85 6.79
N GLY A 204 -2.72 6.61 7.64
CA GLY A 204 -1.63 7.56 7.88
C GLY A 204 -2.07 8.86 8.56
N VAL A 205 -1.18 9.83 8.53
CA VAL A 205 -1.38 11.16 9.14
C VAL A 205 -2.56 11.89 8.51
N LEU A 206 -2.72 11.75 7.19
CA LEU A 206 -3.74 12.42 6.40
C LEU A 206 -5.14 11.77 6.47
N ARG A 207 -5.27 10.59 7.08
CA ARG A 207 -6.54 9.85 7.24
C ARG A 207 -7.33 9.72 5.93
N ARG A 208 -6.65 9.37 4.85
CA ARG A 208 -7.21 9.12 3.52
C ARG A 208 -6.33 8.12 2.77
N VAL A 209 -6.73 7.75 1.56
CA VAL A 209 -5.83 7.03 0.65
C VAL A 209 -4.77 8.00 0.12
N VAL A 210 -3.51 7.59 0.23
CA VAL A 210 -2.32 8.38 -0.10
C VAL A 210 -1.33 7.54 -0.91
N ASP A 211 -0.40 8.23 -1.58
CA ASP A 211 0.75 7.69 -2.31
C ASP A 211 1.98 8.43 -1.78
N GLU A 212 2.67 7.80 -0.83
CA GLU A 212 3.82 8.35 -0.09
C GLU A 212 5.12 7.79 -0.71
N ASN A 213 6.10 8.64 -0.97
CA ASN A 213 7.47 8.24 -1.27
C ASN A 213 8.24 7.93 0.05
N GLN A 214 9.56 7.77 -0.04
CA GLN A 214 10.37 7.42 1.12
C GLN A 214 10.50 8.56 2.17
N ASP A 215 10.27 9.81 1.78
CA ASP A 215 10.44 10.97 2.68
C ASP A 215 9.19 11.22 3.53
N ASP A 216 8.03 10.70 3.13
CA ASP A 216 6.73 10.89 3.77
C ASP A 216 6.06 9.58 4.24
N ALA A 217 6.67 8.40 4.03
CA ALA A 217 6.17 7.10 4.48
C ALA A 217 6.27 6.86 6.00
N TYR A 218 5.74 7.77 6.81
CA TYR A 218 5.79 7.76 8.27
C TYR A 218 5.25 6.46 8.89
N SER A 219 4.22 5.87 8.28
CA SER A 219 3.66 4.61 8.78
C SER A 219 4.68 3.47 8.72
N ILE A 220 5.53 3.43 7.68
CA ILE A 220 6.62 2.45 7.57
C ILE A 220 7.71 2.78 8.59
N GLN A 221 8.10 4.06 8.69
CA GLN A 221 9.14 4.51 9.61
C GLN A 221 8.80 4.16 11.08
N ALA A 222 7.57 4.42 11.52
CA ALA A 222 7.11 4.19 12.88
C ALA A 222 6.89 2.70 13.23
N SER A 223 6.85 1.80 12.24
CA SER A 223 6.58 0.37 12.45
C SER A 223 7.84 -0.38 12.88
N ASN A 224 7.77 -1.10 14.00
CA ASN A 224 8.84 -1.98 14.45
C ASN A 224 8.84 -3.32 13.69
N TYR A 225 7.66 -3.78 13.26
CA TYR A 225 7.49 -4.98 12.46
C TYR A 225 7.19 -4.62 11.00
N ARG A 226 7.94 -5.19 10.04
CA ARG A 226 7.71 -4.99 8.61
C ARG A 226 7.81 -6.33 7.88
N VAL A 227 6.75 -6.71 7.17
CA VAL A 227 6.74 -7.88 6.29
C VAL A 227 6.37 -7.47 4.87
N VAL A 228 7.13 -7.95 3.89
CA VAL A 228 6.87 -7.69 2.48
C VAL A 228 6.85 -8.97 1.66
N GLY A 229 6.07 -8.98 0.60
CA GLY A 229 6.06 -10.05 -0.40
C GLY A 229 5.67 -9.53 -1.78
N ASN A 230 6.46 -9.86 -2.81
CA ASN A 230 6.17 -9.49 -4.20
C ASN A 230 5.10 -10.43 -4.75
N ILE A 231 3.92 -9.91 -5.03
CA ILE A 231 2.77 -10.71 -5.51
C ILE A 231 2.81 -10.96 -7.02
N CYS A 232 3.62 -10.20 -7.77
CA CYS A 232 3.73 -10.31 -9.22
C CYS A 232 4.94 -11.14 -9.69
N ALA A 233 5.87 -11.48 -8.79
CA ALA A 233 7.10 -12.20 -9.13
C ALA A 233 7.05 -13.72 -8.83
N ASP A 234 5.94 -14.24 -8.31
CA ASP A 234 5.80 -15.67 -8.03
C ASP A 234 4.93 -16.36 -9.08
N ASP A 235 5.53 -17.26 -9.87
CA ASP A 235 4.85 -17.99 -10.93
C ASP A 235 3.61 -18.74 -10.43
N ALA A 236 3.63 -19.31 -9.22
CA ALA A 236 2.48 -20.02 -8.69
C ALA A 236 1.30 -19.09 -8.44
N VAL A 237 1.56 -17.86 -7.98
CA VAL A 237 0.54 -16.80 -7.84
C VAL A 237 -0.02 -16.41 -9.20
N LEU A 238 0.84 -16.17 -10.19
CA LEU A 238 0.41 -15.79 -11.54
C LEU A 238 -0.41 -16.88 -12.24
N ILE A 239 0.03 -18.14 -12.13
CA ILE A 239 -0.70 -19.29 -12.69
C ILE A 239 -2.10 -19.37 -12.08
N LYS A 240 -2.20 -19.22 -10.77
CA LYS A 240 -3.46 -19.26 -10.03
C LYS A 240 -4.39 -18.12 -10.45
N TRP A 241 -3.83 -16.91 -10.61
CA TRP A 241 -4.53 -15.72 -11.10
C TRP A 241 -5.07 -15.91 -12.53
N LEU A 242 -4.25 -16.45 -13.45
CA LEU A 242 -4.64 -16.77 -14.82
C LEU A 242 -5.75 -17.84 -14.87
N ARG A 243 -5.70 -18.83 -13.98
CA ARG A 243 -6.71 -19.89 -13.89
C ARG A 243 -7.98 -19.49 -13.15
N ASN A 244 -8.06 -18.28 -12.63
CA ASN A 244 -9.16 -17.81 -11.79
C ASN A 244 -9.42 -18.72 -10.58
N GLU A 245 -8.35 -19.30 -10.03
CA GLU A 245 -8.44 -20.18 -8.87
C GLU A 245 -8.56 -19.36 -7.57
N PRO A 246 -9.36 -19.81 -6.59
CA PRO A 246 -9.61 -19.07 -5.36
C PRO A 246 -8.37 -19.01 -4.47
N PHE A 247 -8.05 -17.84 -3.92
CA PHE A 247 -7.04 -17.61 -2.89
C PHE A 247 -7.71 -17.63 -1.50
N PRO A 248 -7.72 -18.77 -0.79
CA PRO A 248 -8.42 -18.88 0.48
C PRO A 248 -7.68 -18.07 1.53
N THR A 249 -8.41 -17.25 2.28
CA THR A 249 -7.81 -16.43 3.33
C THR A 249 -7.09 -17.30 4.35
N HIS A 250 -5.82 -16.96 4.60
CA HIS A 250 -5.02 -17.59 5.65
C HIS A 250 -5.65 -17.35 7.02
N LEU A 251 -5.62 -18.37 7.88
CA LEU A 251 -6.17 -18.34 9.23
C LEU A 251 -5.07 -18.21 10.27
#